data_AF-A0A2H0PLP1-F1
#
_entry.id   AF-A0A2H0PLP1-F1
#
_cell.length_a   1.000
_cell.length_b   1.000
_cell.length_c   1.000
_cell.angle_alpha   90.00
_cell.angle_beta   90.00
_cell.angle_gamma   90.00
#
_symmetry.space_group_name_H-M   'P 1'
#
loop_
_entity.id
_entity.type
_entity.pdbx_description
1 polymer ?
#
loop_
_entity_poly.entity_id
_entity_poly.type
_entity_poly.pdbx_seq_one_letter_code
_entity_poly.pdbx_strand_id
1 'polypeptide(L)'
;MKTQHENKTNLPEGVFLYNLDTPLAFAALTRFSQSIIEDRFKAKFILFQISESAQPTLGEIRLLSSVIKDLKKHEIQSGAIVSPLYWSLLTKKHRMSEFSGFYIFESKESAVHQMWQWYRN
;
A
#
# COMPACT_ATOMS: atom_id res chain seq x y z
N MET A 1 -23.40 -11.26 27.66
CA MET A 1 -23.02 -11.43 26.23
C MET A 1 -21.68 -10.73 26.04
N LYS A 2 -20.64 -11.44 25.59
CA LYS A 2 -19.29 -10.87 25.42
C LYS A 2 -19.24 -10.08 24.12
N THR A 3 -18.91 -8.80 24.24
CA THR A 3 -18.71 -7.83 23.16
C THR A 3 -17.58 -8.31 22.25
N GLN A 4 -17.88 -8.61 20.99
CA GLN A 4 -16.87 -8.67 19.93
C GLN A 4 -16.57 -7.24 19.52
N HIS A 5 -15.52 -6.67 20.10
CA HIS A 5 -14.90 -5.47 19.54
C HIS A 5 -14.34 -5.85 18.17
N GLU A 6 -15.01 -5.42 17.11
CA GLU A 6 -14.45 -5.42 15.76
C GLU A 6 -13.10 -4.72 15.77
N ASN A 7 -12.15 -5.38 15.12
CA ASN A 7 -10.73 -5.12 15.10
C ASN A 7 -10.47 -3.77 14.40
N LYS A 8 -10.60 -2.65 15.15
CA LYS A 8 -10.09 -1.35 14.72
C LYS A 8 -8.61 -1.56 14.44
N THR A 9 -8.25 -1.49 13.16
CA THR A 9 -6.86 -1.61 12.75
C THR A 9 -6.15 -0.39 13.31
N ASN A 10 -5.52 -0.53 14.48
CA ASN A 10 -4.76 0.53 15.12
C ASN A 10 -3.49 0.75 14.30
N LEU A 11 -3.59 1.53 13.22
CA LEU A 11 -2.42 2.02 12.50
C LEU A 11 -1.88 3.25 13.24
N PRO A 12 -0.54 3.46 13.25
CA PRO A 12 0.03 4.70 13.78
C PRO A 12 -0.48 5.93 13.04
N GLU A 13 -0.41 7.10 13.69
CA GLU A 13 -0.74 8.37 13.07
C GLU A 13 0.12 8.61 11.80
N GLY A 14 -0.53 9.05 10.72
CA GLY A 14 0.12 9.28 9.43
C GLY A 14 0.32 8.01 8.59
N VAL A 15 -0.17 6.85 9.04
CA VAL A 15 -0.18 5.62 8.23
C VAL A 15 -1.57 5.38 7.64
N PHE A 16 -1.64 5.24 6.32
CA PHE A 16 -2.90 4.99 5.61
C PHE A 16 -2.87 3.63 4.91
N LEU A 17 -4.02 2.95 4.89
CA LEU A 17 -4.22 1.68 4.19
C LEU A 17 -5.16 1.90 3.00
N TYR A 18 -4.72 1.48 1.82
CA TYR A 18 -5.49 1.54 0.58
C TYR A 18 -5.69 0.14 0.01
N ASN A 19 -6.93 -0.30 -0.15
CA ASN A 19 -7.25 -1.63 -0.66
C ASN A 19 -7.32 -1.59 -2.20
N LEU A 20 -6.59 -2.50 -2.84
CA LEU A 20 -6.51 -2.73 -4.28
C LEU A 20 -7.08 -4.12 -4.58
N ASP A 21 -8.40 -4.22 -4.43
CA ASP A 21 -9.18 -5.46 -4.58
C ASP A 21 -9.95 -5.52 -5.91
N THR A 22 -10.15 -4.38 -6.57
CA THR A 22 -10.94 -4.24 -7.79
C THR A 22 -10.25 -3.31 -8.80
N PRO A 23 -10.54 -3.45 -10.11
CA PRO A 23 -10.02 -2.51 -11.12
C PRO A 23 -10.38 -1.04 -10.84
N LEU A 24 -11.56 -0.81 -10.26
CA LEU A 24 -12.00 0.53 -9.88
C LEU A 24 -11.10 1.13 -8.79
N ALA A 25 -10.64 0.32 -7.83
CA ALA A 25 -9.69 0.77 -6.82
C ALA A 25 -8.36 1.20 -7.43
N PHE A 26 -7.87 0.47 -8.45
CA PHE A 26 -6.69 0.91 -9.18
C PHE A 26 -6.92 2.22 -9.94
N ALA A 27 -8.08 2.39 -10.59
CA ALA A 27 -8.42 3.63 -11.28
C ALA A 27 -8.49 4.85 -10.34
N ALA A 28 -8.79 4.65 -9.07
CA ALA A 28 -8.87 5.69 -8.05
C ALA A 28 -7.50 6.05 -7.40
N LEU A 29 -6.43 5.29 -7.69
CA LEU A 29 -5.09 5.50 -7.11
C LEU A 29 -4.58 6.92 -7.30
N THR A 30 -4.72 7.50 -8.50
CA THR A 30 -4.19 8.85 -8.79
C THR A 30 -4.87 9.93 -7.96
N ARG A 31 -6.20 9.85 -7.81
CA ARG A 31 -6.95 10.82 -7.00
C ARG A 31 -6.61 10.66 -5.53
N PHE A 32 -6.48 9.42 -5.07
CA PHE A 32 -6.06 9.14 -3.70
C PHE A 32 -4.66 9.72 -3.43
N SER A 33 -3.67 9.44 -4.28
CA SER A 33 -2.31 9.94 -4.09
C SER A 33 -2.22 11.46 -4.12
N GLN A 34 -2.94 12.12 -5.04
CA GLN A 34 -3.04 13.59 -5.06
C GLN A 34 -3.62 14.13 -3.76
N SER A 35 -4.71 13.53 -3.25
CA SER A 35 -5.32 13.99 -1.99
C SER A 35 -4.41 13.84 -0.76
N ILE A 36 -3.54 12.83 -0.78
CA ILE A 36 -2.53 12.60 0.26
C ILE A 36 -1.39 13.61 0.14
N ILE A 37 -0.93 13.88 -1.09
CA ILE A 37 0.19 14.78 -1.40
C ILE A 37 -0.18 16.26 -1.15
N GLU A 38 -1.41 16.67 -1.46
CA GLU A 38 -1.92 18.04 -1.27
C GLU A 38 -2.19 18.39 0.21
N ASP A 39 -1.54 17.68 1.13
CA ASP A 39 -1.33 18.04 2.53
C ASP A 39 -2.59 18.08 3.42
N ARG A 40 -3.67 17.40 3.03
CA ARG A 40 -4.85 17.23 3.90
C ARG A 40 -4.64 16.23 5.04
N PHE A 41 -3.63 15.37 4.98
CA PHE A 41 -3.59 14.16 5.79
C PHE A 41 -2.26 13.85 6.52
N LYS A 42 -1.22 14.71 6.41
CA LYS A 42 0.11 14.49 7.05
C LYS A 42 0.59 13.03 6.95
N ALA A 43 0.47 12.43 5.77
CA ALA A 43 0.83 11.04 5.58
C ALA A 43 2.35 10.85 5.67
N LYS A 44 2.78 9.85 6.41
CA LYS A 44 4.17 9.39 6.50
C LYS A 44 4.37 8.07 5.78
N PHE A 45 3.33 7.22 5.76
CA PHE A 45 3.40 5.89 5.16
C PHE A 45 2.07 5.49 4.50
N ILE A 46 2.13 4.92 3.30
CA ILE A 46 0.97 4.34 2.59
C ILE A 46 1.16 2.82 2.40
N LEU A 47 0.22 2.03 2.92
CA LEU A 47 0.13 0.59 2.70
C LEU A 47 -0.90 0.28 1.61
N PHE A 48 -0.49 -0.42 0.56
CA PHE A 48 -1.35 -0.93 -0.49
C PHE A 48 -1.68 -2.40 -0.25
N GLN A 49 -2.91 -2.71 0.13
CA GLN A 49 -3.32 -4.11 0.27
C GLN A 49 -3.81 -4.63 -1.07
N ILE A 50 -3.03 -5.51 -1.69
CA ILE A 50 -3.36 -6.07 -3.02
C ILE A 50 -3.96 -7.45 -2.80
N SER A 51 -5.23 -7.62 -3.18
CA SER A 51 -5.86 -8.94 -3.11
C SER A 51 -5.25 -9.87 -4.16
N GLU A 52 -5.02 -11.14 -3.81
CA GLU A 52 -4.61 -12.15 -4.80
C GLU A 52 -5.68 -12.42 -5.86
N SER A 53 -6.95 -12.16 -5.53
CA SER A 53 -8.05 -12.23 -6.49
C SER A 53 -8.06 -11.06 -7.48
N ALA A 54 -7.44 -9.93 -7.13
CA ALA A 54 -7.30 -8.81 -8.04
C ALA A 54 -6.29 -9.23 -9.10
N GLN A 55 -6.66 -9.25 -10.38
CA GLN A 55 -5.76 -9.55 -11.50
C GLN A 55 -5.42 -8.26 -12.23
N PRO A 56 -4.54 -7.41 -11.67
CA PRO A 56 -4.25 -6.12 -12.26
C PRO A 56 -3.60 -6.30 -13.64
N THR A 57 -4.05 -5.49 -14.57
CA THR A 57 -3.49 -5.31 -15.89
C THR A 57 -2.11 -4.64 -15.80
N LEU A 58 -1.34 -4.71 -16.89
CA LEU A 58 -0.08 -3.97 -17.01
C LEU A 58 -0.28 -2.45 -16.81
N GLY A 59 -1.44 -1.91 -17.23
CA GLY A 59 -1.77 -0.49 -17.04
C GLY A 59 -1.91 -0.13 -15.57
N GLU A 60 -2.63 -0.94 -14.80
CA GLU A 60 -2.85 -0.74 -13.36
C GLU A 60 -1.56 -0.90 -12.55
N ILE A 61 -0.72 -1.86 -12.92
CA ILE A 61 0.60 -2.03 -12.30
C ILE A 61 1.53 -0.84 -12.61
N ARG A 62 1.52 -0.32 -13.84
CA ARG A 62 2.26 0.91 -14.20
C ARG A 62 1.73 2.11 -13.44
N LEU A 63 0.42 2.21 -13.28
CA LEU A 63 -0.21 3.27 -12.50
C LEU A 63 0.24 3.23 -11.04
N LEU A 64 0.21 2.05 -10.41
CA LEU A 64 0.70 1.84 -9.05
C LEU A 64 2.18 2.26 -8.92
N SER A 65 3.02 1.87 -9.87
CA SER A 65 4.43 2.27 -9.88
C SER A 65 4.61 3.80 -10.00
N SER A 66 3.83 4.46 -10.85
CA SER A 66 3.84 5.92 -10.97
C SER A 66 3.46 6.59 -9.64
N VAL A 67 2.39 6.10 -8.99
CA VAL A 67 1.94 6.60 -7.69
C VAL A 67 3.03 6.43 -6.63
N ILE A 68 3.68 5.27 -6.56
CA ILE A 68 4.78 5.02 -5.60
C ILE A 68 5.95 5.97 -5.84
N LYS A 69 6.30 6.23 -7.10
CA LYS A 69 7.35 7.22 -7.44
C LYS A 69 6.97 8.62 -6.98
N ASP A 70 5.72 9.02 -7.17
CA ASP A 70 5.25 10.33 -6.73
C ASP A 70 5.23 10.45 -5.20
N LEU A 71 4.72 9.45 -4.47
CA LEU A 71 4.79 9.42 -3.01
C LEU A 71 6.24 9.57 -2.51
N LYS A 72 7.20 8.89 -3.13
CA LYS A 72 8.62 8.99 -2.80
C LYS A 72 9.19 10.40 -3.02
N LYS A 73 8.78 11.12 -4.07
CA LYS A 73 9.20 12.51 -4.31
C LYS A 73 8.72 13.46 -3.21
N HIS A 74 7.61 13.12 -2.56
CA HIS A 74 7.05 13.86 -1.43
C HIS A 74 7.48 13.29 -0.08
N GLU A 75 8.53 12.47 -0.04
CA GLU A 75 9.08 11.87 1.19
C GLU A 75 8.09 10.96 1.94
N ILE A 76 7.03 10.51 1.27
CA ILE A 76 6.05 9.56 1.82
C ILE A 76 6.52 8.15 1.51
N GLN A 77 6.74 7.36 2.55
CA GLN A 77 7.11 5.95 2.40
C GLN A 77 5.90 5.12 1.95
N SER A 78 6.16 4.01 1.27
CA SER A 78 5.08 3.11 0.85
C SER A 78 5.47 1.65 0.84
N GLY A 79 4.47 0.79 0.96
CA GLY A 79 4.63 -0.66 0.87
C GLY A 79 3.34 -1.35 0.46
N ALA A 80 3.41 -2.66 0.22
CA ALA A 80 2.26 -3.50 -0.08
C ALA A 80 2.08 -4.62 0.93
N ILE A 81 0.83 -4.91 1.24
CA ILE A 81 0.42 -6.17 1.88
C ILE A 81 -0.03 -7.09 0.75
N VAL A 82 0.78 -8.10 0.46
CA VAL A 82 0.60 -9.00 -0.68
C VAL A 82 1.45 -10.25 -0.44
N SER A 83 1.00 -11.43 -0.90
CA SER A 83 1.84 -12.62 -0.76
C SER A 83 3.12 -12.49 -1.60
N PRO A 84 4.27 -12.96 -1.10
CA PRO A 84 5.53 -12.86 -1.83
C PRO A 84 5.48 -13.53 -3.20
N LEU A 85 4.77 -14.65 -3.31
CA LEU A 85 4.58 -15.37 -4.57
C LEU A 85 3.81 -14.50 -5.55
N TYR A 86 2.69 -13.91 -5.13
CA TYR A 86 1.88 -13.06 -5.99
C TYR A 86 2.63 -11.80 -6.42
N TRP A 87 3.35 -11.16 -5.50
CA TRP A 87 4.22 -10.02 -5.81
C TRP A 87 5.33 -10.38 -6.80
N SER A 88 5.97 -11.54 -6.64
CA SER A 88 6.98 -12.05 -7.56
C SER A 88 6.41 -12.24 -8.96
N LEU A 89 5.19 -12.79 -9.07
CA LEU A 89 4.50 -12.95 -10.35
C LEU A 89 4.21 -11.60 -11.00
N LEU A 90 3.67 -10.63 -10.26
CA LEU A 90 3.38 -9.29 -10.76
C LEU A 90 4.65 -8.58 -11.25
N THR A 91 5.71 -8.58 -10.44
CA THR A 91 6.97 -7.88 -10.77
C THR A 91 7.72 -8.54 -11.93
N LYS A 92 7.77 -9.88 -11.99
CA LYS A 92 8.40 -10.62 -13.11
C LYS A 92 7.61 -10.45 -14.41
N LYS A 93 6.28 -10.62 -14.37
CA LYS A 93 5.40 -10.49 -15.54
C LYS A 93 5.52 -9.11 -16.21
N HIS A 94 5.79 -8.08 -15.41
CA HIS A 94 5.86 -6.69 -15.89
C HIS A 94 7.28 -6.11 -15.95
N ARG A 95 8.33 -6.93 -15.73
CA ARG A 95 9.76 -6.53 -15.75
C ARG A 95 10.05 -5.28 -14.91
N MET A 96 9.43 -5.16 -13.74
CA MET A 96 9.53 -3.95 -12.94
C MET A 96 10.71 -4.01 -11.98
N SER A 97 11.80 -3.34 -12.33
CA SER A 97 12.91 -3.02 -11.41
C SER A 97 12.64 -1.77 -10.56
N GLU A 98 11.49 -1.13 -10.75
CA GLU A 98 11.24 0.25 -10.31
C GLU A 98 10.73 0.41 -8.87
N PHE A 99 10.50 -0.69 -8.15
CA PHE A 99 9.98 -0.67 -6.77
C PHE A 99 11.09 -0.56 -5.70
N SER A 100 12.16 0.19 -5.98
CA SER A 100 13.26 0.36 -5.02
C SER A 100 12.85 1.25 -3.84
N GLY A 101 12.96 0.70 -2.62
CA GLY A 101 12.48 1.34 -1.39
C GLY A 101 10.99 1.13 -1.10
N PHE A 102 10.38 0.12 -1.74
CA PHE A 102 9.00 -0.29 -1.49
C PHE A 102 8.98 -1.52 -0.58
N TYR A 103 8.27 -1.44 0.54
CA TYR A 103 8.21 -2.53 1.52
C TYR A 103 7.16 -3.58 1.13
N ILE A 104 7.45 -4.87 1.34
CA ILE A 104 6.50 -5.96 1.12
C ILE A 104 6.23 -6.66 2.43
N PHE A 105 4.95 -6.81 2.76
CA PHE A 105 4.46 -7.48 3.95
C PHE A 105 3.58 -8.65 3.54
N GLU A 106 3.82 -9.81 4.13
CA GLU A 106 3.05 -11.03 3.84
C GLU A 106 1.63 -10.96 4.41
N SER A 107 1.40 -10.12 5.41
CA SER A 107 0.12 -9.97 6.08
C SER A 107 -0.11 -8.56 6.62
N LYS A 108 -1.37 -8.27 6.94
CA LYS A 108 -1.75 -7.01 7.57
C LYS A 108 -1.16 -6.89 8.97
N GLU A 109 -1.10 -7.99 9.72
CA GLU A 109 -0.55 -8.04 11.07
C GLU A 109 0.95 -7.73 11.08
N SER A 110 1.71 -8.31 10.14
CA SER A 110 3.15 -8.05 10.02
C SER A 110 3.43 -6.61 9.61
N ALA A 111 2.65 -6.06 8.68
CA ALA A 111 2.73 -4.63 8.32
C ALA A 111 2.47 -3.72 9.52
N VAL A 112 1.33 -3.91 10.21
CA VAL A 112 0.94 -3.10 11.38
C VAL A 112 2.01 -3.20 12.47
N HIS A 113 2.48 -4.42 12.78
CA HIS A 113 3.54 -4.62 13.77
C HIS A 113 4.80 -3.83 13.40
N GLN A 114 5.25 -3.90 12.14
CA GLN A 114 6.42 -3.18 11.68
C GLN A 114 6.23 -1.66 11.76
N MET A 115 5.06 -1.13 11.39
CA MET A 115 4.77 0.30 11.48
C MET A 115 4.89 0.81 12.93
N TRP A 116 4.37 0.06 13.90
CA TRP A 116 4.49 0.42 15.33
C TRP A 116 5.91 0.31 15.88
N GLN A 117 6.77 -0.54 15.31
CA GLN A 117 8.18 -0.56 15.66
C GLN A 117 8.88 0.70 15.17
N TRP A 118 8.62 1.14 13.93
CA TRP A 118 9.20 2.37 13.39
C TRP A 118 8.66 3.64 14.04
N TYR A 119 7.40 3.65 14.48
CA TYR A 119 6.83 4.82 15.16
C TYR A 119 7.45 5.06 16.55
N ARG A 120 7.97 4.02 17.20
CA ARG A 120 8.51 4.08 18.57
C ARG A 120 10.02 4.34 18.62
N ASN A 121 10.73 4.10 17.52
CA ASN A 121 12.17 4.36 17.38
C ASN A 121 12.40 5.73 16.75
#